data_AF-A0A6A6NJR7-F1
#
_entry.id   AF-A0A6A6NJR7-F1
#
_cell.length_a   1.000
_cell.length_b   1.000
_cell.length_c   1.000
_cell.angle_alpha   90.00
_cell.angle_beta   90.00
_cell.angle_gamma   90.00
#
_symmetry.space_group_name_H-M   'P 1'
#
loop_
_entity.id
_entity.type
_entity.pdbx_description
1 polymer ?
#
loop_
_entity_poly.entity_id
_entity_poly.type
_entity_poly.pdbx_seq_one_letter_code
_entity_poly.pdbx_strand_id
1 'polypeptide(L)'
;MMKSLGNLGTWGTTPAPIYLYDSARTMGSDDAINMSYNLTWTFLVDSGFKYLVRLHLCEISHEVTGVNQRVFTVYINNQTVEDSLDVIALAGAPLVAIYRDYTIVVPEGIGGKQKLWLALHPNPESSPKFENAILNGVEIMKLSDENNNLAPYFEPRFGKRKKIRVSVVLEAVLASSSYVNTDVKGTLGYLDPEYYRSRKLSSKSDVYSFGVVLLEVLCARPVVVEEEEYKVSLAEWALRCHGSGNFGCIIDPLLRGKIAPGSLITFMEITVKCLADRRTQRPSIRCATQSGIVIARTREHRCHGGFGRSLLTPNVYNGNLK
;
A
#
# COMPACT_ATOMS: atom_id res chain seq x y z
N MET A 1 -21.30 -7.29 -15.31
CA MET A 1 -21.19 -8.60 -14.64
C MET A 1 -19.77 -8.71 -14.07
N MET A 2 -19.55 -8.19 -12.87
CA MET A 2 -18.24 -8.20 -12.21
C MET A 2 -18.06 -9.55 -11.50
N LYS A 3 -16.93 -10.22 -11.73
CA LYS A 3 -16.61 -11.50 -11.08
C LYS A 3 -15.74 -11.24 -9.86
N SER A 4 -16.21 -11.65 -8.69
CA SER A 4 -15.40 -11.79 -7.49
C SER A 4 -14.29 -12.83 -7.73
N LEU A 5 -13.04 -12.43 -7.58
CA LEU A 5 -11.91 -13.36 -7.53
C LEU A 5 -11.78 -13.83 -6.07
N GLY A 6 -12.38 -14.97 -5.75
CA GLY A 6 -12.23 -15.64 -4.46
C GLY A 6 -10.80 -16.15 -4.27
N ASN A 7 -10.31 -16.09 -3.03
CA ASN A 7 -8.91 -16.38 -2.71
C ASN A 7 -8.79 -17.66 -1.87
N LEU A 8 -7.90 -18.58 -2.29
CA LEU A 8 -7.34 -19.62 -1.42
C LEU A 8 -6.28 -18.98 -0.51
N GLY A 9 -6.59 -18.83 0.77
CA GLY A 9 -5.59 -18.54 1.81
C GLY A 9 -5.13 -19.83 2.48
N THR A 10 -3.88 -20.23 2.25
CA THR A 10 -3.22 -21.29 3.03
C THR A 10 -2.85 -20.78 4.42
N TRP A 11 -3.04 -21.60 5.45
CA TRP A 11 -2.68 -21.33 6.85
C TRP A 11 -1.26 -20.75 6.98
N GLY A 12 -1.12 -19.53 7.51
CA GLY A 12 0.16 -18.97 7.98
C GLY A 12 0.50 -17.53 7.57
N THR A 13 0.04 -17.03 6.43
CA THR A 13 0.40 -15.68 5.96
C THR A 13 -0.79 -14.73 5.98
N THR A 14 -0.76 -13.72 6.85
CA THR A 14 -1.75 -12.64 6.83
C THR A 14 -1.52 -11.73 5.62
N PRO A 15 -2.58 -11.22 4.96
CA PRO A 15 -2.45 -10.42 3.73
C PRO A 15 -1.77 -9.06 3.93
N ALA A 16 -1.70 -8.59 5.17
CA ALA A 16 -1.14 -7.31 5.60
C ALA A 16 -0.55 -7.46 7.01
N PRO A 17 0.21 -6.45 7.51
CA PRO A 17 0.77 -6.48 8.86
C PRO A 17 -0.30 -6.69 9.94
N ILE A 18 0.03 -7.45 10.99
CA ILE A 18 -0.93 -7.87 12.00
C ILE A 18 -1.62 -6.70 12.72
N TYR A 19 -0.90 -5.60 12.97
CA TYR A 19 -1.44 -4.41 13.63
C TYR A 19 -2.62 -3.78 12.86
N LEU A 20 -2.73 -4.01 11.55
CA LEU A 20 -3.87 -3.55 10.76
C LEU A 20 -5.15 -4.25 11.22
N TYR A 21 -5.05 -5.56 11.49
CA TYR A 21 -6.17 -6.40 11.87
C TYR A 21 -6.49 -6.36 13.36
N ASP A 22 -5.62 -5.78 14.20
CA ASP A 22 -5.88 -5.52 15.63
C ASP A 22 -6.75 -4.28 15.87
N SER A 23 -7.11 -3.55 14.81
CA SER A 23 -7.97 -2.36 14.89
C SER A 23 -9.05 -2.39 13.81
N ALA A 24 -10.17 -1.72 14.06
CA ALA A 24 -11.22 -1.54 13.08
C ALA A 24 -12.03 -0.28 13.35
N ARG A 25 -12.73 0.20 12.32
CA ARG A 25 -13.82 1.16 12.46
C ARG A 25 -15.15 0.45 12.25
N THR A 26 -16.08 0.67 13.18
CA THR A 26 -17.48 0.23 13.11
C THR A 26 -18.42 1.43 13.20
N MET A 27 -19.73 1.21 13.08
CA MET A 27 -20.74 2.27 13.07
C MET A 27 -21.14 2.75 14.49
N GLY A 28 -20.93 1.91 15.51
CA GLY A 28 -21.35 2.19 16.88
C GLY A 28 -22.23 1.06 17.45
N SER A 29 -22.75 1.24 18.66
CA SER A 29 -23.49 0.21 19.40
C SER A 29 -25.02 0.31 19.27
N ASP A 30 -25.54 1.34 18.60
CA ASP A 30 -26.98 1.57 18.47
C ASP A 30 -27.45 1.19 17.06
N ASP A 31 -28.17 0.07 16.97
CA ASP A 31 -28.65 -0.49 15.71
C ASP A 31 -29.59 0.47 14.97
N ALA A 32 -30.47 1.19 15.68
CA ALA A 32 -31.41 2.12 15.07
C ALA A 32 -30.69 3.32 14.45
N ILE A 33 -29.64 3.82 15.14
CA ILE A 33 -28.79 4.88 14.60
C ILE A 33 -27.99 4.35 13.40
N ASN A 34 -27.41 3.16 13.49
CA ASN A 34 -26.61 2.59 12.40
C ASN A 34 -27.41 2.41 11.11
N MET A 35 -28.70 2.11 11.20
CA MET A 35 -29.61 2.04 10.04
C MET A 35 -29.93 3.40 9.40
N SER A 36 -29.57 4.52 10.02
CA SER A 36 -29.90 5.87 9.51
C SER A 36 -28.82 6.50 8.63
N TYR A 37 -27.62 5.90 8.53
CA TYR A 37 -26.50 6.49 7.79
C TYR A 37 -25.52 5.45 7.24
N ASN A 38 -24.60 5.91 6.39
CA ASN A 38 -23.51 5.09 5.87
C ASN A 38 -22.17 5.50 6.48
N LEU A 39 -21.37 4.52 6.90
CA LEU A 39 -19.99 4.77 7.27
C LEU A 39 -19.17 5.05 6.01
N THR A 40 -18.77 6.30 5.81
CA THR A 40 -18.29 6.80 4.51
C THR A 40 -16.88 7.38 4.57
N TRP A 41 -16.06 7.05 3.59
CA TRP A 41 -14.75 7.65 3.33
C TRP A 41 -14.70 8.22 1.93
N THR A 42 -13.85 9.24 1.74
CA THR A 42 -13.65 9.89 0.45
C THR A 42 -12.18 10.04 0.14
N PHE A 43 -11.80 9.66 -1.08
CA PHE A 43 -10.42 9.71 -1.56
C PHE A 43 -10.34 10.53 -2.84
N LEU A 44 -9.36 11.42 -2.94
CA LEU A 44 -9.13 12.18 -4.16
C LEU A 44 -8.23 11.38 -5.10
N VAL A 45 -8.77 10.94 -6.23
CA VAL A 45 -8.10 10.07 -7.20
C VAL A 45 -8.06 10.73 -8.58
N ASP A 46 -7.11 10.34 -9.42
CA ASP A 46 -7.04 10.85 -10.79
C ASP A 46 -8.15 10.23 -11.65
N SER A 47 -8.80 11.05 -12.47
CA SER A 47 -9.86 10.63 -13.38
C SER A 47 -9.31 9.93 -14.62
N GLY A 48 -10.09 9.06 -15.26
CA GLY A 48 -9.69 8.34 -16.47
C GLY A 48 -8.91 7.04 -16.22
N PHE A 49 -8.78 6.61 -14.96
CA PHE A 49 -8.06 5.39 -14.59
C PHE A 49 -8.97 4.35 -13.94
N LYS A 50 -8.51 3.11 -14.03
CA LYS A 50 -9.03 2.01 -13.21
C LYS A 50 -8.30 2.00 -11.86
N TYR A 51 -9.01 1.65 -10.80
CA TYR A 51 -8.43 1.49 -9.47
C TYR A 51 -8.79 0.13 -8.91
N LEU A 52 -7.82 -0.52 -8.27
CA LEU A 52 -8.05 -1.65 -7.37
C LEU A 52 -8.26 -1.08 -5.97
N VAL A 53 -9.43 -1.35 -5.39
CA VAL A 53 -9.78 -1.05 -4.01
C VAL A 53 -9.77 -2.36 -3.24
N ARG A 54 -8.82 -2.51 -2.31
CA ARG A 54 -8.72 -3.68 -1.42
C ARG A 54 -9.21 -3.31 -0.04
N LEU A 55 -10.23 -4.01 0.44
CA LEU A 55 -10.72 -3.90 1.81
C LEU A 55 -10.08 -5.01 2.65
N HIS A 56 -9.46 -4.63 3.77
CA HIS A 56 -8.92 -5.55 4.77
C HIS A 56 -9.94 -5.72 5.89
N LEU A 57 -10.27 -6.98 6.18
CA LEU A 57 -11.37 -7.35 7.07
C LEU A 57 -10.91 -8.44 8.04
N CYS A 58 -11.24 -8.27 9.32
CA CYS A 58 -11.06 -9.24 10.37
C CYS A 58 -12.10 -8.93 11.45
N GLU A 59 -12.96 -9.90 11.77
CA GLU A 59 -13.92 -9.72 12.85
C GLU A 59 -13.21 -9.83 14.20
N ILE A 60 -13.05 -8.68 14.86
CA ILE A 60 -12.34 -8.54 16.14
C ILE A 60 -13.28 -8.26 17.33
N SER A 61 -14.58 -8.08 17.09
CA SER A 61 -15.52 -7.88 18.18
C SER A 61 -15.75 -9.18 18.95
N HIS A 62 -15.66 -9.13 20.27
CA HIS A 62 -15.98 -10.27 21.14
C HIS A 62 -17.47 -10.64 21.12
N GLU A 63 -18.35 -9.75 20.67
CA GLU A 63 -19.80 -9.98 20.61
C GLU A 63 -20.25 -10.68 19.33
N VAL A 64 -19.43 -10.61 18.28
CA VAL A 64 -19.69 -11.17 16.94
C VAL A 64 -18.85 -12.42 16.78
N THR A 65 -19.45 -13.57 17.07
CA THR A 65 -18.77 -14.88 17.13
C THR A 65 -19.27 -15.88 16.09
N GLY A 66 -20.32 -15.54 15.33
CA GLY A 66 -20.94 -16.45 14.36
C GLY A 66 -21.45 -15.76 13.11
N VAL A 67 -21.80 -16.57 12.11
CA VAL A 67 -22.39 -16.12 10.84
C VAL A 67 -23.75 -15.44 11.06
N ASN A 68 -24.12 -14.55 10.14
CA ASN A 68 -25.31 -13.71 10.15
C ASN A 68 -25.45 -12.81 11.40
N GLN A 69 -24.37 -12.60 12.15
CA GLN A 69 -24.38 -11.67 13.28
C GLN A 69 -24.06 -10.24 12.85
N ARG A 70 -23.20 -10.06 11.84
CA ARG A 70 -22.91 -8.77 11.22
C ARG A 70 -22.82 -8.97 9.72
N VAL A 71 -23.76 -8.36 9.00
CA VAL A 71 -23.83 -8.43 7.54
C VAL A 71 -24.04 -7.01 7.03
N PHE A 72 -23.22 -6.60 6.08
CA PHE A 72 -23.26 -5.23 5.55
C PHE A 72 -23.04 -5.18 4.05
N THR A 73 -23.56 -4.13 3.45
CA THR A 73 -23.41 -3.80 2.03
C THR A 73 -22.23 -2.85 1.84
N VAL A 74 -21.45 -3.09 0.78
CA VAL A 74 -20.32 -2.26 0.38
C VAL A 74 -20.71 -1.47 -0.87
N TYR A 75 -20.57 -0.15 -0.79
CA TYR A 75 -20.77 0.76 -1.92
C TYR A 75 -19.45 1.43 -2.30
N ILE A 76 -19.17 1.48 -3.59
CA ILE A 76 -18.11 2.31 -4.15
C ILE A 76 -18.72 3.23 -5.20
N ASN A 77 -18.51 4.55 -5.07
CA ASN A 77 -19.14 5.57 -5.93
C ASN A 77 -20.66 5.43 -6.04
N ASN A 78 -21.33 5.17 -4.91
CA ASN A 78 -22.78 4.98 -4.81
C ASN A 78 -23.31 3.80 -5.64
N GLN A 79 -22.45 2.84 -5.97
CA GLN A 79 -22.82 1.57 -6.59
C GLN A 79 -22.52 0.43 -5.62
N THR A 80 -23.47 -0.49 -5.47
CA THR A 80 -23.27 -1.72 -4.69
C THR A 80 -22.21 -2.59 -5.36
N VAL A 81 -21.10 -2.83 -4.67
CA VAL A 81 -20.03 -3.74 -5.13
C VAL A 81 -20.05 -5.08 -4.39
N GLU A 82 -20.67 -5.13 -3.22
CA GLU A 82 -20.96 -6.35 -2.46
C GLU A 82 -22.24 -6.12 -1.67
N ASP A 83 -23.26 -6.94 -1.93
CA ASP A 83 -24.58 -6.73 -1.34
C ASP A 83 -24.67 -7.25 0.10
N SER A 84 -24.14 -8.44 0.34
CA SER A 84 -24.21 -9.15 1.62
C SER A 84 -22.83 -9.67 2.03
N LEU A 85 -22.06 -8.83 2.74
CA LEU A 85 -20.74 -9.18 3.25
C LEU A 85 -20.82 -9.61 4.72
N ASP A 86 -20.57 -10.90 4.97
CA ASP A 86 -20.35 -11.47 6.30
C ASP A 86 -18.88 -11.92 6.42
N VAL A 87 -18.13 -11.26 7.32
CA VAL A 87 -16.70 -11.55 7.50
C VAL A 87 -16.48 -12.95 8.08
N ILE A 88 -17.30 -13.40 9.04
CA ILE A 88 -17.15 -14.72 9.66
C ILE A 88 -17.53 -15.81 8.68
N ALA A 89 -18.58 -15.62 7.88
CA ALA A 89 -18.96 -16.60 6.86
C ALA A 89 -17.86 -16.78 5.79
N LEU A 90 -17.16 -15.69 5.44
CA LEU A 90 -16.06 -15.73 4.48
C LEU A 90 -14.75 -16.27 5.09
N ALA A 91 -14.43 -15.88 6.32
CA ALA A 91 -13.17 -16.23 6.97
C ALA A 91 -13.21 -17.60 7.66
N GLY A 92 -14.41 -18.12 7.94
CA GLY A 92 -14.66 -19.39 8.63
C GLY A 92 -14.62 -19.30 10.17
N ALA A 93 -14.05 -18.23 10.73
CA ALA A 93 -14.02 -17.97 12.17
C ALA A 93 -13.75 -16.48 12.48
N PRO A 94 -14.06 -16.00 13.71
CA PRO A 94 -13.56 -14.71 14.21
C PRO A 94 -12.03 -14.67 14.25
N LEU A 95 -11.45 -13.47 14.27
CA LEU A 95 -10.00 -13.23 14.33
C LEU A 95 -9.19 -13.81 13.15
N VAL A 96 -9.87 -14.19 12.06
CA VAL A 96 -9.22 -14.64 10.82
C VAL A 96 -9.24 -13.50 9.81
N ALA A 97 -8.05 -13.01 9.48
CA ALA A 97 -7.85 -11.91 8.56
C ALA A 97 -8.10 -12.33 7.10
N ILE A 98 -8.94 -11.57 6.40
CA ILE A 98 -9.23 -11.72 4.97
C ILE A 98 -9.10 -10.37 4.25
N TYR A 99 -9.23 -10.40 2.92
CA TYR A 99 -9.37 -9.19 2.11
C TYR A 99 -10.35 -9.39 0.95
N ARG A 100 -10.86 -8.27 0.42
CA ARG A 100 -11.74 -8.23 -0.77
C ARG A 100 -11.26 -7.18 -1.75
N ASP A 101 -11.13 -7.58 -3.00
CA ASP A 101 -10.63 -6.75 -4.09
C ASP A 101 -11.76 -6.35 -5.04
N TYR A 102 -11.88 -5.05 -5.29
CA TYR A 102 -12.84 -4.46 -6.22
C TYR A 102 -12.11 -3.61 -7.25
N THR A 103 -12.38 -3.82 -8.54
CA THR A 103 -11.85 -2.96 -9.60
C THR A 103 -12.93 -1.97 -10.03
N ILE A 104 -12.64 -0.68 -9.90
CA ILE A 104 -13.55 0.40 -10.27
C ILE A 104 -12.96 1.24 -11.39
N VAL A 105 -13.82 1.81 -12.23
CA VAL A 105 -13.43 2.77 -13.26
C VAL A 105 -13.81 4.16 -12.76
N VAL A 106 -12.85 5.08 -12.71
CA VAL A 106 -13.13 6.50 -12.48
C VAL A 106 -13.22 7.16 -13.85
N PRO A 107 -14.41 7.61 -14.29
CA PRO A 107 -14.57 8.22 -15.61
C PRO A 107 -13.70 9.48 -15.73
N GLU A 108 -13.45 9.96 -16.93
CA GLU A 108 -12.81 11.27 -17.11
C GLU A 108 -13.70 12.40 -16.55
N GLY A 109 -13.09 13.38 -15.91
CA GLY A 109 -13.82 14.51 -15.32
C GLY A 109 -13.08 15.82 -15.46
N ILE A 110 -13.83 16.90 -15.37
CA ILE A 110 -13.33 18.27 -15.53
C ILE A 110 -12.35 18.57 -14.40
N GLY A 111 -11.04 18.59 -14.72
CA GLY A 111 -9.97 18.91 -13.76
C GLY A 111 -9.05 17.76 -13.37
N GLY A 112 -9.17 16.58 -13.99
CA GLY A 112 -8.18 15.50 -13.87
C GLY A 112 -8.21 14.73 -12.55
N LYS A 113 -8.98 15.18 -11.55
CA LYS A 113 -9.19 14.50 -10.26
C LYS A 113 -10.67 14.41 -9.91
N GLN A 114 -11.05 13.33 -9.25
CA GLN A 114 -12.40 13.07 -8.76
C GLN A 114 -12.38 12.45 -7.37
N LYS A 115 -13.52 12.53 -6.68
CA LYS A 115 -13.73 11.89 -5.38
C LYS A 115 -14.19 10.45 -5.61
N LEU A 116 -13.44 9.49 -5.07
CA LEU A 116 -13.86 8.11 -4.90
C LEU A 116 -14.52 7.96 -3.52
N TRP A 117 -15.75 7.49 -3.49
CA TRP A 117 -16.53 7.29 -2.27
C TRP A 117 -16.54 5.82 -1.92
N LEU A 118 -16.15 5.46 -0.69
CA LEU A 118 -16.36 4.13 -0.12
C LEU A 118 -17.38 4.29 1.01
N ALA A 119 -18.47 3.53 0.98
CA ALA A 119 -19.49 3.56 2.00
C ALA A 119 -19.88 2.14 2.41
N LEU A 120 -20.11 1.95 3.71
CA LEU A 120 -20.62 0.71 4.28
C LEU A 120 -21.94 0.97 4.99
N HIS A 121 -22.90 0.06 4.86
CA HIS A 121 -24.21 0.14 5.50
C HIS A 121 -24.65 -1.25 5.96
N PRO A 122 -25.34 -1.42 7.10
CA PRO A 122 -25.89 -2.71 7.49
C PRO A 122 -26.84 -3.25 6.41
N ASN A 123 -26.91 -4.57 6.23
CA ASN A 123 -27.81 -5.18 5.25
C ASN A 123 -29.12 -5.61 5.94
N PRO A 124 -30.23 -4.88 5.78
CA PRO A 124 -31.49 -5.21 6.45
C PRO A 124 -32.17 -6.47 5.89
N GLU A 125 -31.89 -6.83 4.63
CA GLU A 125 -32.50 -8.00 3.98
C GLU A 125 -32.06 -9.30 4.64
N SER A 126 -30.82 -9.33 5.14
CA SER A 126 -30.26 -10.48 5.88
C SER A 126 -30.71 -10.56 7.34
N SER A 127 -31.33 -9.48 7.86
CA SER A 127 -31.77 -9.35 9.27
C SER A 127 -30.69 -9.83 10.25
N PRO A 128 -29.49 -9.23 10.23
CA PRO A 128 -28.38 -9.67 11.06
C PRO A 128 -28.66 -9.40 12.54
N LYS A 129 -27.93 -10.09 13.43
CA LYS A 129 -28.06 -9.85 14.88
C LYS A 129 -27.69 -8.41 15.29
N PHE A 130 -26.71 -7.81 14.61
CA PHE A 130 -26.22 -6.47 14.85
C PHE A 130 -26.27 -5.68 13.55
N GLU A 131 -26.97 -4.54 13.56
CA GLU A 131 -27.04 -3.64 12.41
C GLU A 131 -25.78 -2.80 12.36
N ASN A 132 -24.71 -3.36 11.78
CA ASN A 132 -23.39 -2.77 11.85
C ASN A 132 -22.52 -3.15 10.66
N ALA A 133 -21.45 -2.39 10.46
CA ALA A 133 -20.40 -2.68 9.47
C ALA A 133 -19.02 -2.60 10.13
N ILE A 134 -18.02 -3.24 9.53
CA ILE A 134 -16.65 -3.24 10.04
C ILE A 134 -15.65 -3.06 8.89
N LEU A 135 -14.60 -2.27 9.14
CA LEU A 135 -13.46 -2.16 8.24
C LEU A 135 -12.16 -1.99 9.04
N ASN A 136 -11.18 -2.85 8.77
CA ASN A 136 -9.86 -2.81 9.42
C ASN A 136 -8.87 -1.94 8.63
N GLY A 137 -8.92 -2.02 7.30
CA GLY A 137 -8.03 -1.27 6.43
C GLY A 137 -8.51 -1.14 4.99
N VAL A 138 -7.93 -0.19 4.26
CA VAL A 138 -8.21 0.02 2.84
C VAL A 138 -6.93 0.35 2.09
N GLU A 139 -6.72 -0.29 0.95
CA GLU A 139 -5.68 0.05 -0.03
C GLU A 139 -6.35 0.48 -1.35
N ILE A 140 -5.85 1.55 -1.96
CA ILE A 140 -6.36 2.05 -3.25
C ILE A 140 -5.19 2.20 -4.21
N MET A 141 -5.17 1.37 -5.24
CA MET A 141 -4.07 1.31 -6.20
C MET A 141 -4.57 1.70 -7.58
N LYS A 142 -3.98 2.74 -8.17
CA LYS A 142 -4.21 3.08 -9.57
C LYS A 142 -3.63 1.99 -10.46
N LEU A 143 -4.43 1.48 -11.39
CA LEU A 143 -4.00 0.54 -12.41
C LEU A 143 -3.55 1.30 -13.65
N SER A 144 -2.52 0.79 -14.33
CA SER A 144 -2.03 1.41 -15.55
C SER A 144 -3.09 1.36 -16.65
N ASP A 145 -3.09 2.40 -17.49
CA ASP A 145 -3.89 2.39 -18.72
C ASP A 145 -3.33 1.40 -19.75
N GLU A 146 -3.98 1.32 -20.92
CA GLU A 146 -3.58 0.43 -22.02
C GLU A 146 -2.18 0.74 -22.57
N ASN A 147 -1.65 1.95 -22.31
CA ASN A 147 -0.31 2.38 -22.68
C ASN A 147 0.73 2.15 -21.58
N ASN A 148 0.38 1.42 -20.51
CA ASN A 148 1.19 1.22 -19.30
C ASN A 148 1.54 2.53 -18.59
N ASN A 149 0.69 3.55 -18.70
CA ASN A 149 0.89 4.84 -18.07
C ASN A 149 0.05 4.96 -16.78
N LEU A 150 0.63 5.62 -15.78
CA LEU A 150 0.01 5.93 -14.49
C LEU A 150 -0.10 7.45 -14.26
N ALA A 151 0.47 8.26 -15.15
CA ALA A 151 0.42 9.71 -15.07
C ALA A 151 -0.94 10.21 -15.59
N PRO A 152 -1.62 11.11 -14.86
CA PRO A 152 -2.88 11.69 -15.30
C PRO A 152 -2.72 12.49 -16.60
N TYR A 153 -3.73 12.44 -17.47
CA TYR A 153 -3.81 13.32 -18.65
C TYR A 153 -4.00 14.77 -18.19
N PHE A 154 -3.06 15.64 -18.55
CA PHE A 154 -3.13 17.07 -18.25
C PHE A 154 -3.64 17.80 -19.48
N GLU A 155 -4.93 18.16 -19.51
CA GLU A 155 -5.39 19.18 -20.44
C GLU A 155 -4.92 20.55 -19.94
N PRO A 156 -4.07 21.27 -20.70
CA PRO A 156 -3.73 22.64 -20.36
C PRO A 156 -5.01 23.48 -20.50
N ARG A 157 -5.59 23.91 -19.38
CA ARG A 157 -6.65 24.94 -19.40
C ARG A 157 -6.03 26.24 -19.91
N PHE A 158 -6.06 26.48 -21.21
CA PHE A 158 -5.81 27.79 -21.78
C PHE A 158 -6.98 28.72 -21.42
N GLY A 159 -7.00 29.20 -20.19
CA GLY A 159 -7.72 30.43 -19.87
C GLY A 159 -7.23 31.52 -20.82
N LYS A 160 -8.17 32.28 -21.40
CA LYS A 160 -7.94 33.34 -22.41
C LYS A 160 -6.63 34.09 -22.13
N ARG A 161 -5.59 33.79 -22.91
CA ARG A 161 -4.28 34.47 -22.79
C ARG A 161 -4.42 35.92 -23.25
N LYS A 162 -3.88 36.86 -22.46
CA LYS A 162 -3.34 38.10 -23.04
C LYS A 162 -2.34 37.69 -24.12
N LYS A 163 -2.53 38.23 -25.33
CA LYS A 163 -1.73 37.98 -26.54
C LYS A 163 -0.23 38.02 -26.21
N ILE A 164 0.45 36.89 -26.34
CA ILE A 164 1.90 36.86 -26.61
C ILE A 164 2.04 36.11 -27.92
N ARG A 165 2.57 36.79 -28.93
CA ARG A 165 2.87 36.18 -30.23
C ARG A 165 4.09 35.28 -30.04
N VAL A 166 3.90 33.97 -30.24
CA VAL A 166 5.00 33.04 -30.50
C VAL A 166 4.55 32.20 -31.69
N SER A 167 5.21 32.42 -32.82
CA SER A 167 5.05 31.58 -34.01
C SER A 167 5.73 30.24 -33.74
N VAL A 168 4.99 29.14 -33.83
CA VAL A 168 5.56 27.79 -33.85
C VAL A 168 5.23 27.20 -35.21
N VAL A 169 6.27 27.01 -36.02
CA VAL A 169 6.22 26.21 -37.25
C VAL A 169 6.04 24.76 -36.82
N LEU A 170 4.96 24.14 -37.28
CA LEU A 170 4.73 22.70 -37.13
C LEU A 170 5.65 21.99 -38.12
N GLU A 171 6.50 21.10 -37.64
CA GLU A 171 6.90 19.95 -38.45
C GLU A 171 7.11 18.73 -37.57
N ALA A 172 6.51 17.63 -38.03
CA ALA A 172 6.43 16.35 -37.36
C ALA A 172 7.79 15.68 -37.23
N VAL A 173 8.09 15.08 -36.08
CA VAL A 173 9.12 14.05 -35.97
C VAL A 173 8.58 12.91 -35.13
N LEU A 174 8.47 11.75 -35.77
CA LEU A 174 8.32 10.44 -35.16
C LEU A 174 9.47 10.22 -34.16
N ALA A 175 9.18 10.22 -32.86
CA ALA A 175 10.09 9.70 -31.85
C ALA A 175 9.30 9.15 -30.66
N SER A 176 9.42 7.84 -30.44
CA SER A 176 9.06 7.12 -29.22
C SER A 176 9.89 7.63 -28.04
N SER A 177 9.48 8.72 -27.43
CA SER A 177 10.14 9.28 -26.24
C SER A 177 9.40 8.88 -24.97
N SER A 178 10.08 8.15 -24.07
CA SER A 178 9.54 7.61 -22.80
C SER A 178 9.37 8.65 -21.67
N TYR A 179 9.34 9.93 -21.99
CA TYR A 179 9.26 11.01 -21.00
C TYR A 179 8.36 12.15 -21.48
N VAL A 180 7.76 12.85 -20.51
CA VAL A 180 6.88 14.02 -20.73
C VAL A 180 7.55 15.26 -20.13
N ASN A 181 7.55 16.39 -20.85
CA ASN A 181 8.06 17.67 -20.33
C ASN A 181 6.94 18.39 -19.57
N THR A 182 7.12 18.67 -18.27
CA THR A 182 6.05 19.18 -17.40
C THR A 182 6.55 20.26 -16.44
N ASP A 183 5.65 21.13 -15.96
CA ASP A 183 5.93 21.90 -14.74
C ASP A 183 6.19 20.95 -13.57
N VAL A 184 7.20 21.24 -12.76
CA VAL A 184 7.60 20.37 -11.66
C VAL A 184 6.51 20.33 -10.58
N LYS A 185 6.00 19.14 -10.29
CA LYS A 185 5.01 18.87 -9.22
C LYS A 185 5.46 17.67 -8.40
N GLY A 186 5.34 17.74 -7.08
CA GLY A 186 5.58 16.60 -6.18
C GLY A 186 5.75 17.01 -4.72
N THR A 187 5.76 16.02 -3.83
CA THR A 187 5.94 16.20 -2.38
C THR A 187 7.42 16.32 -2.04
N LEU A 188 7.78 17.34 -1.24
CA LEU A 188 9.16 17.55 -0.80
C LEU A 188 9.69 16.30 -0.08
N GLY A 189 10.88 15.84 -0.47
CA GLY A 189 11.49 14.61 0.04
C GLY A 189 11.32 13.38 -0.86
N TYR A 190 10.18 13.26 -1.56
CA TYR A 190 9.94 12.17 -2.54
C TYR A 190 10.30 12.57 -3.97
N LEU A 191 10.51 13.86 -4.21
CA LEU A 191 10.72 14.40 -5.54
C LEU A 191 12.04 13.92 -6.17
N ASP A 192 11.93 13.30 -7.34
CA ASP A 192 13.08 12.86 -8.14
C ASP A 192 14.00 14.04 -8.52
N PRO A 193 15.29 14.01 -8.13
CA PRO A 193 16.23 15.10 -8.39
C PRO A 193 16.53 15.27 -9.89
N GLU A 194 16.47 14.21 -10.69
CA GLU A 194 16.63 14.32 -12.15
C GLU A 194 15.38 14.94 -12.79
N TYR A 195 14.19 14.53 -12.35
CA TYR A 195 12.93 15.18 -12.78
C TYR A 195 12.92 16.67 -12.43
N TYR A 196 13.32 17.02 -11.21
CA TYR A 196 13.41 18.41 -10.76
C TYR A 196 14.33 19.24 -11.67
N ARG A 197 15.52 18.73 -11.98
CA ARG A 197 16.51 19.43 -12.83
C ARG A 197 16.09 19.46 -14.30
N SER A 198 15.63 18.34 -14.83
CA SER A 198 15.42 18.16 -16.27
C SER A 198 14.00 18.56 -16.71
N ARG A 199 13.06 18.71 -15.78
CA ARG A 199 11.61 18.88 -16.01
C ARG A 199 10.96 17.77 -16.85
N LYS A 200 11.63 16.61 -16.97
CA LYS A 200 11.16 15.45 -17.75
C LYS A 200 10.65 14.37 -16.82
N LEU A 201 9.35 14.30 -16.64
CA LEU A 201 8.70 13.25 -15.85
C LEU A 201 8.76 11.93 -16.60
N SER A 202 9.03 10.85 -15.89
CA SER A 202 9.07 9.49 -16.45
C SER A 202 8.69 8.46 -15.40
N SER A 203 8.39 7.23 -15.82
CA SER A 203 8.14 6.11 -14.89
C SER A 203 9.31 5.84 -13.93
N LYS A 204 10.52 6.29 -14.26
CA LYS A 204 11.69 6.21 -13.39
C LYS A 204 11.67 7.21 -12.23
N SER A 205 10.87 8.27 -12.35
CA SER A 205 10.63 9.22 -11.26
C SER A 205 9.78 8.56 -10.17
N ASP A 206 8.81 7.71 -10.55
CA ASP A 206 8.06 6.88 -9.59
C ASP A 206 8.96 5.85 -8.91
N VAL A 207 9.93 5.27 -9.63
CA VAL A 207 10.93 4.35 -9.04
C VAL A 207 11.76 5.05 -7.97
N TYR A 208 12.11 6.32 -8.14
CA TYR A 208 12.81 7.09 -7.11
C TYR A 208 11.93 7.30 -5.88
N SER A 209 10.69 7.79 -6.07
CA SER A 209 9.71 7.97 -4.99
C SER A 209 9.46 6.67 -4.23
N PHE A 210 9.41 5.54 -4.92
CA PHE A 210 9.30 4.22 -4.32
C PHE A 210 10.53 3.88 -3.45
N GLY A 211 11.75 4.20 -3.90
CA GLY A 211 12.96 4.06 -3.08
C GLY A 211 12.89 4.87 -1.77
N VAL A 212 12.30 6.06 -1.80
CA VAL A 212 12.09 6.88 -0.58
C VAL A 212 11.10 6.19 0.37
N VAL A 213 10.00 5.64 -0.15
CA VAL A 213 9.03 4.86 0.66
C VAL A 213 9.70 3.62 1.29
N LEU A 214 10.57 2.92 0.56
CA LEU A 214 11.32 1.80 1.13
C LEU A 214 12.20 2.25 2.31
N LEU A 215 12.83 3.42 2.21
CA LEU A 215 13.58 3.98 3.34
C LEU A 215 12.66 4.31 4.52
N GLU A 216 11.52 4.94 4.30
CA GLU A 216 10.57 5.23 5.39
C GLU A 216 10.15 3.96 6.13
N VAL A 217 9.85 2.89 5.41
CA VAL A 217 9.49 1.60 6.00
C VAL A 217 10.63 1.03 6.85
N LEU A 218 11.87 1.15 6.39
CA LEU A 218 13.03 0.63 7.12
C LEU A 218 13.41 1.51 8.33
N CYS A 219 13.22 2.82 8.22
CA CYS A 219 13.65 3.79 9.23
C CYS A 219 12.56 4.12 10.25
N ALA A 220 11.29 3.88 9.91
CA ALA A 220 10.10 4.37 10.62
C ALA A 220 10.16 5.87 10.95
N ARG A 221 10.75 6.67 10.03
CA ARG A 221 10.99 8.11 10.18
C ARG A 221 10.33 8.90 9.05
N PRO A 222 9.87 10.14 9.32
CA PRO A 222 9.37 11.03 8.28
C PRO A 222 10.48 11.40 7.29
N VAL A 223 10.11 11.59 6.00
CA VAL A 223 11.06 11.85 4.91
C VAL A 223 11.84 13.16 5.05
N VAL A 224 11.25 14.15 5.72
CA VAL A 224 11.90 15.41 6.06
C VAL A 224 12.00 15.47 7.58
N VAL A 225 13.21 15.38 8.10
CA VAL A 225 13.50 15.61 9.52
C VAL A 225 13.96 17.05 9.66
N GLU A 226 13.26 17.84 10.47
CA GLU A 226 13.71 19.18 10.84
C GLU A 226 14.73 19.05 11.97
N GLU A 227 16.01 18.92 11.63
CA GLU A 227 17.12 19.10 12.58
C GLU A 227 17.70 20.52 12.42
N GLU A 228 18.08 21.10 13.56
CA GLU A 228 18.08 22.53 13.95
C GLU A 228 18.77 23.57 13.04
N GLU A 229 19.32 23.21 11.87
CA GLU A 229 19.81 24.20 10.90
C GLU A 229 19.88 23.74 9.43
N TYR A 230 19.59 22.45 9.12
CA TYR A 230 19.63 21.93 7.75
C TYR A 230 18.57 20.85 7.52
N LYS A 231 17.73 21.02 6.49
CA LYS A 231 16.78 19.98 6.03
C LYS A 231 17.56 18.90 5.28
N VAL A 232 17.92 17.80 5.96
CA VAL A 232 18.52 16.64 5.30
C VAL A 232 17.40 15.72 4.81
N SER A 233 17.35 15.48 3.49
CA SER A 233 16.45 14.49 2.91
C SER A 233 16.79 13.09 3.44
N LEU A 234 15.78 12.32 3.86
CA LEU A 234 15.97 10.92 4.29
C LEU A 234 16.76 10.09 3.26
N ALA A 235 16.53 10.34 1.97
CA ALA A 235 17.26 9.70 0.88
C ALA A 235 18.75 10.05 0.90
N GLU A 236 19.10 11.32 1.10
CA GLU A 236 20.49 11.76 1.13
C GLU A 236 21.21 11.19 2.36
N TRP A 237 20.56 11.23 3.52
CA TRP A 237 21.10 10.66 4.75
C TRP A 237 21.35 9.15 4.62
N ALA A 238 20.37 8.40 4.07
CA ALA A 238 20.51 6.96 3.87
C ALA A 238 21.64 6.61 2.89
N LEU A 239 21.81 7.38 1.81
CA LEU A 239 22.91 7.18 0.85
C LEU A 239 24.29 7.46 1.50
N ARG A 240 24.40 8.47 2.37
CA ARG A 240 25.62 8.73 3.16
C ARG A 240 25.95 7.59 4.13
N CYS A 241 24.93 7.05 4.81
CA CYS A 241 25.09 5.90 5.71
C CYS A 241 25.49 4.63 4.96
N HIS A 242 24.95 4.42 3.74
CA HIS A 242 25.38 3.33 2.86
C HIS A 242 26.85 3.46 2.44
N GLY A 243 27.27 4.66 2.01
CA GLY A 243 28.66 4.91 1.59
C GLY A 243 29.71 4.76 2.70
N SER A 244 29.30 4.92 3.97
CA SER A 244 30.15 4.71 5.14
C SER A 244 30.09 3.27 5.69
N GLY A 245 29.30 2.38 5.08
CA GLY A 245 29.14 0.98 5.51
C GLY A 245 28.39 0.81 6.85
N ASN A 246 27.83 1.89 7.41
CA ASN A 246 27.13 1.87 8.68
C ASN A 246 25.62 1.75 8.46
N PHE A 247 25.13 0.53 8.22
CA PHE A 247 23.71 0.27 8.02
C PHE A 247 22.88 0.30 9.31
N GLY A 248 23.54 0.15 10.47
CA GLY A 248 22.85 0.05 11.75
C GLY A 248 22.10 1.33 12.12
N CYS A 249 22.63 2.50 11.75
CA CYS A 249 22.06 3.80 12.13
C CYS A 249 20.74 4.13 11.41
N ILE A 250 20.45 3.49 10.28
CA ILE A 250 19.28 3.77 9.44
C ILE A 250 18.08 2.89 9.81
N ILE A 251 18.33 1.72 10.41
CA ILE A 251 17.28 0.74 10.70
C ILE A 251 16.54 1.14 11.97
N ASP A 252 15.22 1.17 11.88
CA ASP A 252 14.34 1.35 13.02
C ASP A 252 14.71 0.40 14.18
N PRO A 253 14.82 0.89 15.42
CA PRO A 253 15.18 0.06 16.57
C PRO A 253 14.28 -1.18 16.76
N LEU A 254 12.99 -1.11 16.38
CA LEU A 254 12.07 -2.24 16.50
C LEU A 254 12.29 -3.30 15.42
N LEU A 255 12.97 -2.96 14.31
CA LEU A 255 13.33 -3.88 13.22
C LEU A 255 14.72 -4.50 13.39
N ARG A 256 15.60 -3.92 14.22
CA ARG A 256 16.94 -4.46 14.48
C ARG A 256 16.87 -5.87 15.05
N GLY A 257 17.69 -6.77 14.49
CA GLY A 257 17.71 -8.19 14.86
C GLY A 257 16.48 -9.00 14.42
N LYS A 258 15.46 -8.36 13.83
CA LYS A 258 14.23 -9.02 13.36
C LYS A 258 14.25 -9.35 11.87
N ILE A 259 15.20 -8.81 11.12
CA ILE A 259 15.38 -8.99 9.67
C ILE A 259 16.61 -9.88 9.43
N ALA A 260 16.48 -10.90 8.60
CA ALA A 260 17.60 -11.74 8.20
C ALA A 260 18.68 -10.87 7.49
N PRO A 261 19.97 -11.00 7.85
CA PRO A 261 21.02 -10.13 7.30
C PRO A 261 21.08 -10.10 5.76
N GLY A 262 20.92 -11.26 5.11
CA GLY A 262 20.89 -11.34 3.65
C GLY A 262 19.71 -10.59 3.03
N SER A 263 18.52 -10.67 3.64
CA SER A 263 17.33 -9.93 3.19
C SER A 263 17.52 -8.44 3.33
N LEU A 264 18.10 -7.99 4.44
CA LEU A 264 18.42 -6.59 4.68
C LEU A 264 19.42 -6.06 3.63
N ILE A 265 20.45 -6.83 3.30
CA ILE A 265 21.41 -6.46 2.24
C ILE A 265 20.68 -6.28 0.91
N THR A 266 19.87 -7.25 0.49
CA THR A 266 19.09 -7.16 -0.77
C THR A 266 18.12 -5.97 -0.76
N PHE A 267 17.46 -5.70 0.37
CA PHE A 267 16.58 -4.55 0.53
C PHE A 267 17.32 -3.23 0.33
N MET A 268 18.49 -3.10 0.96
CA MET A 268 19.30 -1.89 0.84
C MET A 268 19.83 -1.72 -0.58
N GLU A 269 20.30 -2.79 -1.22
CA GLU A 269 20.78 -2.73 -2.61
C GLU A 269 19.70 -2.27 -3.58
N ILE A 270 18.48 -2.80 -3.47
CA ILE A 270 17.39 -2.36 -4.36
C ILE A 270 16.99 -0.91 -4.04
N THR A 271 16.93 -0.54 -2.77
CA THR A 271 16.56 0.81 -2.33
C THR A 271 17.55 1.84 -2.86
N VAL A 272 18.86 1.58 -2.75
CA VAL A 272 19.93 2.44 -3.29
C VAL A 272 19.84 2.52 -4.81
N LYS A 273 19.58 1.41 -5.51
CA LYS A 273 19.38 1.42 -6.98
C LYS A 273 18.16 2.25 -7.39
N CYS A 274 17.06 2.20 -6.64
CA CYS A 274 15.89 3.05 -6.87
C CYS A 274 16.21 4.54 -6.71
N LEU A 275 17.06 4.89 -5.74
CA LEU A 275 17.48 6.25 -5.42
C LEU A 275 18.64 6.78 -6.28
N ALA A 276 19.07 6.03 -7.31
CA ALA A 276 20.15 6.48 -8.19
C ALA A 276 19.83 7.84 -8.83
N ASP A 277 20.82 8.73 -8.90
CA ASP A 277 20.64 10.08 -9.46
C ASP A 277 20.17 10.02 -10.92
N ARG A 278 20.72 9.09 -11.71
CA ARG A 278 20.35 8.89 -13.12
C ARG A 278 19.24 7.85 -13.28
N ARG A 279 18.16 8.22 -13.95
CA ARG A 279 16.99 7.39 -14.26
C ARG A 279 17.33 6.09 -15.01
N THR A 280 18.41 6.08 -15.79
CA THR A 280 18.88 4.91 -16.55
C THR A 280 19.51 3.85 -15.65
N GLN A 281 20.01 4.24 -14.48
CA GLN A 281 20.59 3.32 -13.49
C GLN A 281 19.54 2.72 -12.56
N ARG A 282 18.37 3.37 -12.47
CA ARG A 282 17.25 2.85 -11.68
C ARG A 282 16.70 1.57 -12.33
N PRO A 283 16.22 0.60 -11.54
CA PRO A 283 15.59 -0.61 -12.07
C PRO A 283 14.23 -0.28 -12.73
N SER A 284 13.57 -1.28 -13.33
CA SER A 284 12.14 -1.14 -13.64
C SER A 284 11.33 -1.20 -12.34
N ILE A 285 10.15 -0.57 -12.31
CA ILE A 285 9.28 -0.62 -11.13
C ILE A 285 8.93 -2.08 -10.75
N ARG A 286 8.70 -2.94 -11.75
CA ARG A 286 8.47 -4.38 -11.54
C ARG A 286 9.66 -5.08 -10.86
N CYS A 287 10.89 -4.75 -11.26
CA CYS A 287 12.09 -5.30 -10.63
C CYS A 287 12.25 -4.78 -9.19
N ALA A 288 11.95 -3.50 -8.96
CA ALA A 288 11.99 -2.88 -7.64
C ALA A 288 10.96 -3.49 -6.67
N THR A 289 9.71 -3.64 -7.11
CA THR A 289 8.62 -4.20 -6.27
C THR A 289 8.83 -5.68 -6.00
N GLN A 290 9.23 -6.47 -7.00
CA GLN A 290 9.52 -7.90 -6.82
C GLN A 290 10.62 -8.12 -5.78
N SER A 291 11.67 -7.28 -5.80
CA SER A 291 12.78 -7.38 -4.86
C SER A 291 12.42 -6.85 -3.47
N GLY A 292 11.60 -5.80 -3.37
CA GLY A 292 11.11 -5.28 -2.08
C GLY A 292 10.20 -6.27 -1.33
N ILE A 293 9.34 -7.00 -2.05
CA ILE A 293 8.43 -8.01 -1.47
C ILE A 293 9.18 -9.22 -0.87
N VAL A 294 10.39 -9.54 -1.37
CA VAL A 294 11.20 -10.66 -0.85
C VAL A 294 11.58 -10.47 0.63
N ILE A 295 11.59 -9.24 1.13
CA ILE A 295 11.91 -8.95 2.54
C ILE A 295 10.74 -9.18 3.49
N ALA A 296 9.49 -9.12 3.01
CA ALA A 296 8.34 -9.56 3.80
C ALA A 296 8.24 -11.10 3.93
N ARG A 297 8.76 -11.85 2.93
CA ARG A 297 8.60 -13.31 2.84
C ARG A 297 9.74 -14.14 3.42
N THR A 298 10.90 -13.56 3.73
CA THR A 298 12.09 -14.34 4.11
C THR A 298 12.11 -14.87 5.55
N ARG A 299 11.00 -14.75 6.31
CA ARG A 299 10.87 -15.41 7.62
C ARG A 299 10.48 -16.89 7.56
N GLU A 300 9.88 -17.40 6.48
CA GLU A 300 9.30 -18.76 6.51
C GLU A 300 10.25 -19.90 6.09
N HIS A 301 11.35 -19.64 5.37
CA HIS A 301 12.14 -20.72 4.77
C HIS A 301 13.49 -21.05 5.43
N ARG A 302 13.79 -20.56 6.65
CA ARG A 302 15.11 -20.86 7.27
C ARG A 302 15.12 -21.19 8.77
N CYS A 303 14.11 -21.91 9.26
CA CYS A 303 14.18 -22.61 10.55
C CYS A 303 14.05 -24.13 10.39
N HIS A 304 14.91 -24.75 9.57
CA HIS A 304 15.25 -26.17 9.75
C HIS A 304 16.73 -26.40 9.40
N GLY A 305 17.53 -26.69 10.42
CA GLY A 305 18.88 -27.20 10.27
C GLY A 305 19.89 -26.57 11.24
N GLY A 306 20.11 -27.22 12.39
CA GLY A 306 21.38 -27.13 13.10
C GLY A 306 21.31 -26.86 14.61
N PHE A 307 20.92 -27.87 15.40
CA PHE A 307 21.52 -28.07 16.73
C PHE A 307 21.94 -29.52 16.86
N GLY A 308 23.24 -29.76 16.72
CA GLY A 308 23.88 -31.04 17.02
C GLY A 308 24.22 -31.12 18.51
N ARG A 309 23.69 -32.16 19.15
CA ARG A 309 24.24 -32.95 20.29
C ARG A 309 24.74 -32.19 21.53
N SER A 310 24.08 -32.45 22.65
CA SER A 310 24.78 -32.85 23.88
C SER A 310 24.09 -34.09 24.48
N LEU A 311 24.89 -35.15 24.62
CA LEU A 311 24.64 -36.34 25.41
C LEU A 311 24.30 -35.96 26.86
N LEU A 312 23.17 -36.43 27.39
CA LEU A 312 23.07 -36.91 28.77
C LEU A 312 22.07 -38.07 28.82
N THR A 313 22.54 -39.18 29.36
CA THR A 313 21.90 -40.49 29.56
C THR A 313 20.74 -40.44 30.57
N PRO A 314 19.84 -41.44 30.57
CA PRO A 314 18.75 -41.53 31.52
C PRO A 314 19.26 -41.97 32.89
N ASN A 315 18.88 -41.27 33.95
CA ASN A 315 19.00 -41.78 35.31
C ASN A 315 17.66 -41.68 36.04
N VAL A 316 17.31 -42.84 36.58
CA VAL A 316 16.16 -43.22 37.40
C VAL A 316 16.10 -42.36 38.67
N TYR A 317 14.92 -41.85 39.00
CA TYR A 317 14.48 -41.70 40.39
C TYR A 317 12.97 -41.98 40.50
N ASN A 318 12.69 -43.12 41.12
CA ASN A 318 11.41 -43.45 41.74
C ASN A 318 11.13 -42.47 42.89
N GLY A 319 9.87 -42.06 43.05
CA GLY A 319 9.46 -41.25 44.19
C GLY A 319 8.00 -40.81 44.13
N ASN A 320 7.06 -41.75 44.02
CA ASN A 320 5.67 -41.49 44.44
C ASN A 320 5.52 -41.87 45.91
N LEU A 321 5.13 -40.86 46.69
CA LEU A 321 4.58 -40.98 48.03
C LEU A 321 3.06 -41.14 47.90
N LYS A 322 2.54 -42.09 48.70
CA LYS A 322 1.15 -42.51 48.92
C LYS A 322 0.61 -43.61 48.01
#